data_AF-A0A7C9K215-F1
#
_entry.id   AF-A0A7C9K215-F1
#
_cell.length_a   1.000
_cell.length_b   1.000
_cell.length_c   1.000
_cell.angle_alpha   90.00
_cell.angle_beta   90.00
_cell.angle_gamma   90.00
#
_symmetry.space_group_name_H-M   'P 1'
#
loop_
_entity.id
_entity.type
_entity.pdbx_description
1 polymer ?
#
loop_
_entity_poly.entity_id
_entity_poly.type
_entity_poly.pdbx_seq_one_letter_code
_entity_poly.pdbx_strand_id
1 'polypeptide(L)' 'MNTYKIRFFNSAGYRDNEIIRTNFQIEERNNSLVVLEEGVIVGNAEMVEQLINETRGWQEANTAVSAEKVTNQR' A
#
# COMPACT_ATOMS: atom_id res chain seq x y z
N MET A 1 15.52 0.23 -0.37
CA MET A 1 14.31 0.11 0.48
C MET A 1 13.44 1.34 0.27
N ASN A 2 12.26 1.15 -0.29
CA ASN A 2 11.28 2.21 -0.54
C ASN A 2 10.37 2.35 0.67
N THR A 3 10.02 3.59 1.03
CA THR A 3 9.06 3.88 2.10
C THR A 3 7.80 4.45 1.48
N TYR A 4 6.66 3.88 1.84
CA TYR A 4 5.34 4.30 1.35
C TYR A 4 4.42 4.59 2.52
N LYS A 5 3.67 5.68 2.42
CA LYS A 5 2.55 5.99 3.29
C LYS A 5 1.29 5.46 2.62
N ILE A 6 0.78 4.34 3.12
CA ILE A 6 -0.46 3.76 2.63
C ILE A 6 -1.62 4.35 3.41
N ARG A 7 -2.59 4.92 2.71
CA ARG A 7 -3.84 5.42 3.27
C ARG A 7 -4.91 4.41 2.94
N PHE A 8 -5.67 3.99 3.93
CA PHE A 8 -6.71 2.99 3.73
C PHE A 8 -7.98 3.33 4.50
N PHE A 9 -9.09 2.77 4.03
CA PHE A 9 -10.38 2.87 4.67
C PHE A 9 -10.83 1.48 5.09
N ASN A 10 -11.14 1.26 6.36
CA ASN A 10 -11.70 -0.03 6.78
C ASN A 10 -13.18 -0.14 6.37
N SER A 11 -13.76 -1.33 6.55
CA SER A 11 -15.18 -1.58 6.22
C SER A 11 -16.16 -0.69 7.02
N ALA A 12 -15.74 -0.21 8.19
CA ALA A 12 -16.50 0.72 9.02
C ALA A 12 -16.34 2.20 8.62
N GLY A 13 -15.60 2.50 7.54
CA GLY A 13 -15.40 3.85 7.03
C GLY A 13 -14.34 4.68 7.78
N TYR A 14 -13.59 4.08 8.69
CA TYR A 14 -12.45 4.74 9.34
C TYR A 14 -11.29 4.87 8.37
N ARG A 15 -10.82 6.10 8.23
CA ARG A 15 -9.63 6.43 7.46
C ARG A 15 -8.42 6.37 8.37
N ASP A 16 -7.49 5.49 8.06
CA ASP A 16 -6.21 5.40 8.75
C ASP A 16 -5.05 5.39 7.75
N ASN A 17 -3.83 5.45 8.25
CA ASN A 17 -2.65 5.36 7.40
C ASN A 17 -1.54 4.56 8.07
N GLU A 18 -0.78 3.82 7.25
CA GLU A 18 0.38 3.10 7.72
C GLU A 18 1.62 3.43 6.88
N ILE A 19 2.77 3.49 7.55
CA ILE A 19 4.06 3.66 6.86
C ILE A 19 4.70 2.29 6.71
N ILE A 20 4.71 1.78 5.48
CA ILE A 20 5.35 0.50 5.16
C ILE A 20 6.70 0.72 4.49
N ARG A 21 7.65 -0.16 4.81
CA ARG A 21 8.98 -0.20 4.20
C ARG A 21 9.12 -1.50 3.44
N THR A 22 9.42 -1.39 2.15
CA THR A 22 9.46 -2.54 1.25
C THR A 22 10.63 -2.45 0.27
N ASN A 23 11.03 -3.59 -0.28
CA ASN A 23 12.01 -3.68 -1.37
C ASN A 23 11.38 -3.51 -2.75
N PHE A 24 10.09 -3.85 -2.92
CA PHE A 24 9.34 -3.59 -4.14
C PHE A 24 8.93 -2.11 -4.25
N GLN A 25 8.53 -1.70 -5.44
CA GLN A 25 7.91 -0.41 -5.71
C GLN A 25 6.39 -0.55 -5.74
N ILE A 26 5.70 0.47 -5.27
CA ILE A 26 4.26 0.61 -5.43
C ILE A 26 4.02 1.82 -6.31
N GLU A 27 3.26 1.64 -7.37
CA GLU A 27 2.84 2.70 -8.30
C GLU A 27 1.33 2.69 -8.46
N GLU A 28 0.73 3.84 -8.77
CA GLU A 28 -0.67 3.91 -9.19
C GLU A 28 -0.72 3.94 -10.72
N ARG A 29 -1.38 2.95 -11.33
CA ARG A 29 -1.60 2.89 -12.78
C ARG A 29 -3.08 2.66 -13.06
N ASN A 30 -3.66 3.43 -13.98
CA ASN A 30 -5.09 3.33 -14.32
C ASN A 30 -6.01 3.35 -13.09
N ASN A 31 -5.74 4.27 -12.14
CA ASN A 31 -6.56 4.42 -10.93
C ASN A 31 -6.54 3.20 -9.99
N SER A 32 -5.55 2.31 -10.14
CA SER A 32 -5.34 1.11 -9.33
C SER A 32 -3.89 1.02 -8.86
N LEU A 33 -3.65 0.53 -7.65
CA LEU A 33 -2.30 0.28 -7.17
C LEU A 33 -1.71 -0.99 -7.81
N VAL A 34 -0.46 -0.90 -8.23
CA VAL A 34 0.34 -2.02 -8.71
C VAL A 34 1.65 -2.10 -7.93
N VAL A 35 2.07 -3.32 -7.65
CA VAL A 35 3.33 -3.63 -6.99
C VAL A 35 4.30 -4.12 -8.04
N LEU A 36 5.48 -3.50 -8.11
CA LEU A 36 6.53 -3.77 -9.07
C LEU A 36 7.79 -4.25 -8.36
N GLU A 37 8.34 -5.36 -8.83
CA GLU A 37 9.65 -5.86 -8.42
C GLU A 37 10.56 -5.87 -9.64
N GLU A 38 11.69 -5.17 -9.56
CA GLU A 38 12.65 -5.03 -10.68
C GLU A 38 12.01 -4.56 -12.01
N GLY A 39 10.91 -3.80 -11.94
CA GLY A 39 10.17 -3.28 -13.10
C GLY A 39 9.10 -4.23 -13.65
N VAL A 40 8.91 -5.39 -13.03
CA VAL A 40 7.85 -6.37 -13.36
C VAL A 40 6.71 -6.24 -12.36
N ILE A 41 5.46 -6.24 -12.84
CA ILE A 41 4.30 -6.22 -11.96
C ILE A 41 4.18 -7.59 -11.28
N VAL A 42 4.35 -7.61 -9.95
CA VAL A 42 4.24 -8.80 -9.11
C VAL A 42 2.98 -8.80 -8.25
N GLY A 43 2.27 -7.67 -8.17
CA GLY A 43 1.04 -7.56 -7.39
C GLY A 43 0.20 -6.33 -7.71
N ASN A 44 -0.91 -6.21 -7.01
CA ASN A 44 -1.94 -5.18 -7.18
C ASN A 44 -2.33 -4.56 -5.83
N ALA A 45 -3.43 -3.80 -5.81
CA ALA A 45 -3.99 -3.20 -4.60
C ALA A 45 -4.26 -4.22 -3.49
N GLU A 46 -4.77 -5.41 -3.81
CA GLU A 46 -5.07 -6.46 -2.83
C GLU A 46 -3.79 -6.94 -2.11
N MET A 47 -2.66 -7.01 -2.83
CA MET A 47 -1.39 -7.35 -2.21
C MET A 47 -0.94 -6.27 -1.21
N VAL A 48 -1.16 -4.99 -1.54
CA VAL A 48 -0.88 -3.86 -0.63
C VAL A 48 -1.79 -3.93 0.60
N GLU A 49 -3.05 -4.30 0.43
CA GLU A 49 -3.99 -4.53 1.54
C GLU A 49 -3.52 -5.64 2.47
N GLN A 50 -3.09 -6.77 1.90
CA GLN A 50 -2.54 -7.88 2.69
C GLN A 50 -1.31 -7.46 3.48
N LEU A 51 -0.40 -6.70 2.88
CA LEU A 51 0.80 -6.20 3.56
C LEU A 51 0.47 -5.30 4.76
N ILE A 52 -0.52 -4.42 4.63
CA ILE A 52 -0.99 -3.57 5.74
C ILE A 52 -1.60 -4.46 6.83
N ASN A 53 -2.44 -5.41 6.43
CA ASN A 53 -3.10 -6.34 7.34
C ASN A 53 -2.08 -7.18 8.12
N GLU A 54 -1.04 -7.70 7.47
CA GLU A 54 0.08 -8.39 8.12
C GLU A 54 0.87 -7.46 9.05
N THR A 55 1.16 -6.23 8.61
CA THR A 55 1.92 -5.24 9.41
C THR A 55 1.17 -4.84 10.67
N ARG A 56 -0.16 -4.70 10.61
CA ARG A 56 -1.01 -4.31 11.74
C ARG A 56 -1.55 -5.48 12.55
N GLY A 57 -1.42 -6.71 12.05
CA GLY A 57 -2.10 -7.88 12.60
C GLY A 57 -3.62 -7.81 12.45
N TRP A 58 -4.12 -7.10 11.43
CA TRP A 58 -5.54 -6.97 11.14
C TRP A 58 -6.00 -8.04 10.15
N GLN A 59 -7.25 -8.48 10.29
CA GLN A 59 -7.92 -9.40 9.36
C GLN A 59 -9.17 -8.74 8.75
N GLU A 60 -9.17 -7.42 8.62
CA GLU A 60 -10.28 -6.66 8.07
C GLU A 60 -10.05 -6.37 6.59
N ALA A 61 -11.12 -6.41 5.80
CA ALA A 61 -11.09 -5.96 4.43
C ALA A 61 -10.95 -4.43 4.40
N ASN A 62 -9.97 -3.92 3.67
CA ASN A 62 -9.86 -2.49 3.39
C ASN A 62 -10.73 -2.21 2.17
N THR A 63 -11.57 -1.18 2.23
CA THR A 63 -12.48 -0.84 1.13
C THR A 63 -11.82 0.04 0.07
N ALA A 64 -10.72 0.70 0.43
CA ALA A 64 -9.90 1.47 -0.48
C ALA A 64 -8.49 1.59 0.08
N VAL A 65 -7.49 1.44 -0.79
CA VAL A 65 -6.06 1.66 -0.48
C VAL A 65 -5.43 2.62 -1.48
N SER A 66 -4.58 3.52 -0.99
CA SER A 66 -3.78 4.43 -1.80
C SER A 66 -2.37 4.51 -1.23
N ALA A 67 -1.35 4.45 -2.08
CA ALA A 67 0.05 4.45 -1.67
C ALA A 67 0.74 5.73 -2.13
N GLU A 68 1.33 6.46 -1.17
CA GLU A 68 2.10 7.66 -1.45
C GLU A 68 3.57 7.39 -1.13
N LYS A 69 4.46 7.51 -2.13
CA LYS A 69 5.89 7.31 -1.91
C LYS A 69 6.43 8.42 -1.02
N VAL A 70 7.02 8.05 0.12
CA VAL A 70 7.68 9.01 1.00
C VAL A 70 9.08 9.28 0.45
N THR A 71 9.16 10.16 -0.54
CA THR A 71 10.41 10.78 -0.93
C THR A 71 10.71 11.86 0.10
N ASN A 72 11.64 11.57 1.01
CA ASN A 72 12.14 12.54 1.97
C ASN A 72 12.89 13.65 1.22
N GLN A 73 12.17 14.63 0.68
CA GLN A 73 12.76 15.83 0.10
C GLN A 73 13.36 16.63 1.25
N ARG A 74 14.68 16.62 1.33
CA ARG A 74 15.48 17.57 2.11
C ARG A 74 15.41 18.94 1.48
#